data_AF-A0A5J4J027-F1
#
_entry.id   AF-A0A5J4J027-F1
#
_cell.length_a   1.000
_cell.length_b   1.000
_cell.length_c   1.000
_cell.angle_alpha   90.00
_cell.angle_beta   90.00
_cell.angle_gamma   90.00
#
_symmetry.space_group_name_H-M   'P 1'
#
loop_
_entity.id
_entity.type
_entity.pdbx_description
1 polymer ?
#
loop_
_entity_poly.entity_id
_entity_poly.type
_entity_poly.pdbx_seq_one_letter_code
_entity_poly.pdbx_strand_id
1 'polypeptide(L)'
;MDRTAFEESVSISNARNIEESGKIYVFSNKLFVNEKLDGFHMFNNQNPSNPINSGFLTVPGATDVSIIDNVLYINQATDLIAVTIDETTSTATVTKRIINTFPPLRSPDGDIAFDIPEDSVVIGWQSIFEN
;
A
#
# COMPACT_ATOMS: atom_id res chain seq x y z
N MET A 1 9.49 8.90 -7.15
CA MET A 1 9.71 9.26 -5.73
C MET A 1 11.15 8.95 -5.39
N ASP A 2 11.87 9.83 -4.69
CA ASP A 2 13.23 9.56 -4.20
C ASP A 2 13.27 8.25 -3.38
N ARG A 3 14.33 7.45 -3.53
CA ARG A 3 14.46 6.12 -2.91
C ARG A 3 14.36 6.19 -1.39
N THR A 4 15.05 7.13 -0.74
CA THR A 4 15.03 7.26 0.73
C THR A 4 13.63 7.61 1.20
N ALA A 5 13.01 8.61 0.56
CA ALA A 5 11.64 8.98 0.88
C ALA A 5 10.64 7.83 0.65
N PHE A 6 10.86 7.02 -0.39
CA PHE A 6 10.06 5.83 -0.67
C PHE A 6 10.21 4.76 0.41
N GLU A 7 11.42 4.52 0.90
CA GLU A 7 11.67 3.54 1.94
C GLU A 7 11.06 3.92 3.30
N GLU A 8 11.02 5.22 3.59
CA GLU A 8 10.48 5.82 4.82
C GLU A 8 8.97 6.15 4.73
N SER A 9 8.35 5.96 3.56
CA SER A 9 6.96 6.42 3.30
C SER A 9 5.86 5.64 4.03
N VAL A 10 6.16 4.45 4.56
CA VAL A 10 5.16 3.57 5.19
C VAL A 10 4.70 4.16 6.52
N SER A 11 3.42 4.50 6.62
CA SER A 11 2.86 5.20 7.77
C SER A 11 1.37 4.91 7.94
N ILE A 12 0.83 5.17 9.14
CA ILE A 12 -0.60 5.11 9.41
C ILE A 12 -1.14 6.52 9.59
N SER A 13 -2.31 6.78 9.04
CA SER A 13 -3.07 8.02 9.19
C SER A 13 -4.53 7.73 9.54
N ASN A 14 -5.29 8.79 9.80
CA ASN A 14 -6.71 8.69 10.11
C ASN A 14 -7.51 8.04 8.98
N ALA A 15 -8.66 7.46 9.33
CA ALA A 15 -9.61 6.94 8.37
C ALA A 15 -10.00 8.03 7.35
N ARG A 16 -10.12 7.63 6.08
CA ARG A 16 -10.56 8.48 4.98
C ARG A 16 -11.50 7.72 4.05
N ASN A 17 -12.15 8.43 3.14
CA ASN A 17 -13.04 7.82 2.15
C ASN A 17 -12.23 6.99 1.15
N ILE A 18 -12.86 5.93 0.64
CA ILE A 18 -12.35 5.15 -0.48
C ILE A 18 -12.66 5.92 -1.76
N GLU A 19 -11.65 6.16 -2.61
CA GLU A 19 -11.83 6.84 -3.90
C GLU A 19 -11.79 5.82 -5.06
N GLU A 20 -10.72 5.04 -5.17
CA GLU A 20 -10.53 3.96 -6.14
C GLU A 20 -10.11 2.66 -5.45
N SER A 21 -11.09 1.81 -5.16
CA SER A 21 -10.86 0.51 -4.52
C SER A 21 -10.25 -0.51 -5.47
N GLY A 22 -9.23 -1.22 -4.97
CA GLY A 22 -8.67 -2.43 -5.58
C GLY A 22 -9.14 -3.70 -4.88
N LYS A 23 -8.18 -4.58 -4.58
CA LYS A 23 -8.44 -5.88 -3.94
C LYS A 23 -8.84 -5.73 -2.47
N ILE A 24 -9.61 -6.72 -1.99
CA ILE A 24 -10.09 -6.81 -0.61
C ILE A 24 -9.47 -8.04 0.06
N TYR A 25 -8.98 -7.86 1.29
CA TYR A 25 -8.39 -8.93 2.10
C TYR A 25 -9.04 -8.98 3.48
N VAL A 26 -9.45 -10.17 3.90
CA VAL A 26 -10.01 -10.42 5.23
C VAL A 26 -9.06 -11.35 5.98
N PHE A 27 -8.68 -10.97 7.19
CA PHE A 27 -7.85 -11.78 8.07
C PHE A 27 -8.34 -11.64 9.51
N SER A 28 -8.84 -12.73 10.10
CA SER A 28 -9.49 -12.69 11.42
C SER A 28 -10.60 -11.61 11.44
N ASN A 29 -10.61 -10.73 12.44
CA ASN A 29 -11.54 -9.61 12.56
C ASN A 29 -11.04 -8.34 11.86
N LYS A 30 -10.15 -8.45 10.86
CA LYS A 30 -9.62 -7.30 10.10
C LYS A 30 -10.02 -7.41 8.65
N LEU A 31 -10.26 -6.26 8.04
CA LEU A 31 -10.54 -6.10 6.62
C LEU A 31 -9.61 -5.01 6.08
N PHE A 32 -8.92 -5.32 4.98
CA PHE A 32 -8.06 -4.39 4.27
C PHE A 32 -8.63 -4.18 2.87
N VAL A 33 -8.85 -2.93 2.50
CA VAL A 33 -9.28 -2.56 1.14
C VAL A 33 -8.16 -1.75 0.51
N ASN A 34 -7.61 -2.24 -0.60
CA ASN A 34 -6.57 -1.51 -1.32
C ASN A 34 -7.15 -0.22 -1.91
N GLU A 35 -6.47 0.90 -1.66
CA GLU A 35 -6.61 2.13 -2.44
C GLU A 35 -5.51 2.08 -3.50
N LYS A 36 -5.90 2.09 -4.78
CA LYS A 36 -5.00 1.78 -5.88
C LYS A 36 -3.73 2.63 -5.84
N LEU A 37 -2.57 1.97 -5.77
CA LEU A 37 -1.23 2.59 -5.76
C LEU A 37 -0.94 3.54 -4.59
N ASP A 38 -1.81 3.62 -3.58
CA ASP A 38 -1.62 4.50 -2.42
C ASP A 38 -1.45 3.71 -1.12
N GLY A 39 -2.23 2.66 -0.90
CA GLY A 39 -2.13 1.87 0.32
C GLY A 39 -3.36 1.03 0.63
N PHE A 40 -3.69 0.91 1.92
CA PHE A 40 -4.79 0.08 2.39
C PHE A 40 -5.62 0.78 3.45
N HIS A 41 -6.93 0.85 3.21
CA HIS A 41 -7.91 1.15 4.25
C HIS A 41 -8.00 -0.02 5.22
N MET A 42 -7.93 0.26 6.51
CA MET A 42 -7.99 -0.74 7.56
C MET A 42 -9.34 -0.67 8.24
N PHE A 43 -9.99 -1.81 8.40
CA PHE A 43 -11.30 -1.91 9.02
C PHE A 43 -11.28 -2.91 10.16
N ASN A 44 -11.90 -2.53 11.29
CA ASN A 44 -12.38 -3.49 12.26
C ASN A 44 -13.60 -4.21 11.66
N ASN A 45 -13.46 -5.52 11.48
CA ASN A 45 -14.44 -6.40 10.85
C ASN A 45 -15.04 -7.41 11.85
N GLN A 46 -15.10 -7.08 13.14
CA GLN A 46 -15.72 -7.94 14.16
C GLN A 46 -17.21 -8.20 13.88
N ASN A 47 -17.90 -7.25 13.25
CA ASN A 47 -19.24 -7.44 12.67
C ASN A 47 -19.14 -7.28 11.14
N PRO A 48 -19.09 -8.38 10.36
CA PRO A 48 -18.97 -8.31 8.89
C PRO A 48 -20.12 -7.59 8.18
N SER A 49 -21.29 -7.48 8.81
CA SER A 49 -22.42 -6.71 8.27
C SER A 49 -22.27 -5.19 8.47
N ASN A 50 -21.33 -4.75 9.30
CA ASN A 50 -21.05 -3.34 9.57
C ASN A 50 -19.56 -3.12 9.93
N PRO A 51 -18.63 -3.26 8.96
CA PRO A 51 -17.21 -2.99 9.19
C PRO A 51 -16.97 -1.51 9.50
N ILE A 52 -16.06 -1.23 10.42
CA ILE A 52 -15.74 0.13 10.88
C ILE A 52 -14.34 0.52 10.41
N ASN A 53 -14.22 1.57 9.60
CA ASN A 53 -12.92 2.08 9.13
C ASN A 53 -12.13 2.61 10.33
N SER A 54 -10.96 2.03 10.59
CA SER A 54 -10.10 2.33 11.73
C SER A 54 -8.87 3.15 11.36
N GLY A 55 -8.60 3.36 10.07
CA GLY A 55 -7.41 4.09 9.63
C GLY A 55 -6.99 3.78 8.21
N PHE A 56 -5.93 4.45 7.76
CA PHE A 56 -5.32 4.22 6.46
C PHE A 56 -3.82 3.91 6.60
N LEU A 57 -3.38 2.80 6.05
CA LEU A 57 -1.97 2.42 5.94
C LEU A 57 -1.44 2.90 4.58
N THR A 58 -0.64 3.96 4.59
CA THR A 58 0.03 4.50 3.41
C THR A 58 1.17 3.58 3.00
N VAL A 59 1.11 3.06 1.77
CA VAL A 59 2.16 2.23 1.17
C VAL A 59 2.21 2.54 -0.34
N PRO A 60 2.95 3.59 -0.75
CA PRO A 60 2.91 4.08 -2.12
C PRO A 60 3.33 3.01 -3.13
N GLY A 61 2.55 2.87 -4.20
CA GLY A 61 2.73 1.85 -5.23
C GLY A 61 2.28 0.44 -4.84
N ALA A 62 1.62 0.26 -3.70
CA ALA A 62 1.04 -1.01 -3.32
C ALA A 62 -0.18 -1.38 -4.16
N THR A 63 -0.28 -2.66 -4.52
CA THR A 63 -1.43 -3.22 -5.25
C THR A 63 -1.96 -4.51 -4.63
N ASP A 64 -1.20 -5.14 -3.74
CA ASP A 64 -1.49 -6.44 -3.15
C ASP A 64 -0.93 -6.55 -1.73
N VAL A 65 -1.60 -7.34 -0.90
CA VAL A 65 -1.15 -7.66 0.47
C VAL A 65 -1.48 -9.12 0.78
N SER A 66 -0.58 -9.78 1.50
CA SER A 66 -0.85 -11.08 2.13
C SER A 66 -0.52 -10.99 3.62
N ILE A 67 -1.24 -11.74 4.46
CA ILE A 67 -1.08 -11.67 5.92
C ILE A 67 -0.76 -13.05 6.46
N ILE A 68 0.37 -13.19 7.15
CA ILE A 68 0.80 -14.41 7.81
C ILE A 68 1.31 -14.02 9.20
N ASP A 69 0.85 -14.70 10.26
CA ASP A 69 1.26 -14.44 11.64
C ASP A 69 1.23 -12.95 12.05
N ASN A 70 0.18 -12.24 11.62
CA ASN A 70 -0.04 -10.80 11.86
C ASN A 70 1.04 -9.89 11.24
N VAL A 71 1.82 -10.39 10.28
CA VAL A 71 2.73 -9.63 9.42
C VAL A 71 2.11 -9.44 8.05
N LEU A 72 2.06 -8.19 7.60
CA LEU A 72 1.60 -7.82 6.27
C LEU A 72 2.78 -7.88 5.30
N TYR A 73 2.67 -8.72 4.28
CA TYR A 73 3.60 -8.79 3.16
C TYR A 73 3.00 -8.02 1.99
N ILE A 74 3.65 -6.92 1.63
CA ILE A 74 3.10 -5.94 0.67
C ILE A 74 4.09 -5.77 -0.48
N ASN A 75 3.55 -5.74 -1.70
CA ASN A 75 4.32 -5.36 -2.88
C ASN A 75 4.34 -3.83 -3.03
N GLN A 76 5.23 -3.17 -2.29
CA GLN A 76 5.39 -1.73 -2.43
C GLN A 76 6.18 -1.44 -3.72
N ALA A 77 5.49 -1.13 -4.82
CA ALA A 77 6.12 -0.92 -6.13
C ALA A 77 7.12 -2.02 -6.51
N THR A 78 8.41 -1.71 -6.57
CA THR A 78 9.49 -2.66 -6.94
C THR A 78 9.90 -3.59 -5.80
N ASP A 79 9.46 -3.32 -4.57
CA ASP A 79 9.99 -3.96 -3.37
C ASP A 79 8.95 -4.87 -2.71
N LEU A 80 9.43 -5.91 -2.04
CA LEU A 80 8.63 -6.68 -1.09
C LEU A 80 8.96 -6.22 0.33
N ILE A 81 7.95 -5.78 1.07
CA ILE A 81 8.10 -5.36 2.47
C ILE A 81 7.29 -6.25 3.41
N ALA A 82 7.82 -6.44 4.62
CA ALA A 82 7.12 -7.06 5.73
C ALA A 82 6.81 -6.00 6.79
N VAL A 83 5.54 -5.78 7.09
CA VAL A 83 5.05 -4.70 7.95
C VAL A 83 4.29 -5.28 9.14
N THR A 84 4.61 -4.78 10.34
CA THR A 84 3.80 -5.01 11.55
C THR A 84 3.07 -3.74 11.93
N ILE A 85 1.86 -3.88 12.47
CA ILE A 85 1.03 -2.76 12.93
C ILE A 85 0.82 -2.88 14.43
N ASP A 86 1.11 -1.79 15.14
CA ASP A 86 0.71 -1.61 16.53
C ASP A 86 -0.57 -0.75 16.56
N GLU A 87 -1.69 -1.40 16.88
CA GLU A 87 -2.99 -0.76 16.97
C GLU A 87 -3.11 0.20 18.16
N THR A 88 -2.31 0.01 19.21
CA THR A 88 -2.37 0.86 20.41
C THR A 88 -1.75 2.22 20.16
N THR A 89 -0.67 2.26 19.39
CA THR A 89 0.03 3.49 19.02
C THR A 89 -0.36 3.99 17.62
N SER A 90 -1.13 3.21 16.86
CA SER A 90 -1.45 3.47 15.46
C SER A 90 -0.18 3.69 14.62
N THR A 91 0.81 2.81 14.78
CA THR A 91 2.09 2.88 14.06
C THR A 91 2.31 1.63 13.20
N ALA A 92 2.96 1.82 12.05
CA ALA A 92 3.43 0.74 11.19
C ALA A 92 4.95 0.68 11.23
N THR A 93 5.51 -0.53 11.26
CA THR A 93 6.96 -0.75 11.23
C THR A 93 7.31 -1.70 10.10
N VAL A 94 8.19 -1.25 9.19
CA VAL A 94 8.80 -2.12 8.17
C VAL A 94 9.88 -2.95 8.85
N THR A 95 9.60 -4.23 9.08
CA THR A 95 10.53 -5.16 9.75
C THR A 95 11.56 -5.75 8.79
N LYS A 96 11.23 -5.79 7.50
CA LYS A 96 12.13 -6.25 6.43
C LYS A 96 11.72 -5.65 5.09
N ARG A 97 12.72 -5.38 4.25
CA ARG A 97 12.57 -4.98 2.85
C ARG A 97 13.46 -5.85 1.98
N ILE A 98 12.93 -6.32 0.86
CA ILE A 98 13.68 -6.98 -0.21
C ILE A 98 13.53 -6.11 -1.46
N ILE A 99 14.57 -5.36 -1.76
CA ILE A 99 14.60 -4.34 -2.81
C ILE A 99 14.59 -5.02 -4.18
N ASN A 100 13.88 -4.43 -5.16
CA ASN A 100 13.82 -4.90 -6.54
C ASN A 100 13.36 -6.36 -6.69
N THR A 101 12.42 -6.79 -5.85
CA THR A 101 11.77 -8.11 -5.94
C THR A 101 10.83 -8.19 -7.16
N PHE A 102 10.20 -7.06 -7.49
CA PHE A 102 9.20 -6.95 -8.56
C PHE A 102 9.71 -6.07 -9.69
N PRO A 103 9.24 -6.29 -10.94
CA PRO A 103 9.51 -5.38 -12.03
C PRO A 103 8.88 -4.00 -11.76
N PRO A 104 9.42 -2.91 -12.35
CA PRO A 104 8.80 -1.59 -12.26
C PRO A 104 7.35 -1.59 -12.73
N LEU A 105 6.53 -0.74 -12.09
CA LEU A 105 5.12 -0.55 -12.46
C LEU A 105 5.01 -0.04 -13.89
N ARG A 106 4.14 -0.69 -14.67
CA ARG A 106 3.79 -0.25 -16.02
C ARG A 106 2.64 0.74 -16.00
N SER A 107 2.56 1.59 -17.02
CA SER A 107 1.40 2.45 -17.25
C SER A 107 0.14 1.59 -17.49
N PRO A 108 -1.07 2.19 -17.38
CA PRO A 108 -2.30 1.50 -17.78
C PRO A 108 -2.27 0.96 -19.21
N ASP A 109 -1.53 1.62 -20.11
CA ASP A 109 -1.35 1.22 -21.52
C ASP A 109 -0.18 0.23 -21.73
N GLY A 110 0.56 -0.10 -20.66
CA GLY A 110 1.62 -1.12 -20.67
C GLY A 110 3.05 -0.59 -20.82
N ASP A 111 3.22 0.73 -20.89
CA ASP A 111 4.51 1.38 -21.07
C ASP A 111 5.37 1.36 -19.80
N ILE A 112 6.68 1.50 -20.00
CA ILE A 112 7.66 1.69 -18.92
C ILE A 112 7.97 3.18 -18.84
N ALA A 113 8.08 3.71 -17.63
CA ALA A 113 8.52 5.08 -17.44
C ALA A 113 9.94 5.30 -17.97
N PHE A 114 10.14 6.41 -18.67
CA PHE A 114 11.42 6.86 -19.22
C PHE A 114 11.89 8.12 -18.47
N ASP A 115 13.17 8.46 -18.62
CA ASP A 115 13.80 9.64 -17.98
C ASP A 115 13.57 9.73 -16.47
N ILE A 116 13.63 8.57 -15.81
CA ILE A 116 13.48 8.48 -14.35
C ILE A 116 14.76 9.00 -13.69
N PRO A 117 14.67 9.92 -12.71
CA PRO A 117 15.84 10.35 -11.94
C PRO A 117 16.58 9.16 -11.33
N GLU A 118 17.90 9.29 -11.23
CA GLU A 118 18.70 8.33 -10.46
C GLU A 118 18.18 8.22 -9.02
N ASP A 119 18.33 7.05 -8.41
CA ASP A 119 17.86 6.76 -7.06
C ASP A 119 16.37 7.09 -6.81
N SER A 120 15.51 6.80 -7.78
CA SER A 120 14.08 7.00 -7.61
C SER A 120 13.22 5.83 -8.10
N VAL A 121 12.02 5.73 -7.53
CA VAL A 121 11.07 4.63 -7.74
C VAL A 121 9.78 5.17 -8.35
N VAL A 122 9.27 4.45 -9.36
CA VAL A 122 7.92 4.67 -9.90
C VAL A 122 6.92 4.05 -8.95
N ILE A 123 6.07 4.88 -8.35
CA ILE A 123 5.06 4.46 -7.38
C ILE A 123 3.64 4.51 -7.96
N GLY A 124 3.45 5.04 -9.16
CA GLY A 124 2.14 5.08 -9.78
C GLY A 124 2.09 5.93 -11.05
N TRP A 125 0.91 5.97 -11.65
CA TRP A 125 0.62 6.68 -12.90
C TRP A 125 -0.65 7.51 -12.72
N GLN A 126 -0.61 8.75 -13.18
CA GLN A 126 -1.77 9.62 -13.23
C GLN A 126 -2.15 9.85 -14.69
N SER A 127 -3.43 9.68 -15.02
CA SER A 127 -3.94 10.05 -16.33
C SER A 127 -3.99 11.57 -16.41
N ILE A 128 -3.43 12.14 -17.48
CA ILE A 128 -3.51 13.58 -17.78
C ILE A 128 -4.68 13.92 -18.71
N PHE A 129 -5.54 12.95 -19.01
CA PHE A 129 -6.80 13.21 -19.72
C PHE A 129 -7.85 13.67 -18.70
N GLU A 130 -7.91 14.98 -18.47
CA GLU A 130 -9.07 15.63 -17.85
C GLU A 130 -10.24 15.64 -18.85
N ASN A 131 -11.44 15.32 -18.36
CA ASN A 131 -12.70 15.71 -19.00
C ASN A 131 -13.03 17.17 -18.65
#